data_AF-A0A2E1AS79-F1
#
_entry.id   AF-A0A2E1AS79-F1
#
_cell.length_a   1.000
_cell.length_b   1.000
_cell.length_c   1.000
_cell.angle_alpha   90.00
_cell.angle_beta   90.00
_cell.angle_gamma   90.00
#
_symmetry.space_group_name_H-M   'P 1'
#
loop_
_entity.id
_entity.type
_entity.pdbx_description
1 polymer ?
#
loop_
_entity_poly.entity_id
_entity_poly.type
_entity_poly.pdbx_seq_one_letter_code
_entity_poly.pdbx_strand_id
1 'polypeptide(L)'
;MTFKTKSTTNPNPMNKSFILGIILFTTFIGYSQEYFEASWISGETKYTALIIFYEKNESLVRVKYYINGLDKLANFGCTYKSFEKSDGTTDRYLDGTDATIVRGATDTGYSADNFYLEDDGNGNYKAYTVDDNEYSGGDITQYMQPMLYWVRLNPNALTKGYLDDYFNEDESLFQLLLFLNKGELSFPVVDKSVTVLANGIDTKSVWATVIDDNNLTNYTEQRIKESQDYPRDWIKSQWDQDFYITALDFDESKSTFVVVMSKGYGLGPQSWKMSSTFPKDWINEKWYNEYSITSMTSGEGNWYVVMDKNTGFETQKWKTSVEIPRDWIIDNWNENYAITSATYGNGLWALTMSKGSKLGAQSWKTQTEYPFDWIKERTNKGYSITSITYGDNMWLVVMSKNGTSTTNRSSTQYDEIPLPWILNNIKD
;
A
#
# COMPACT_ATOMS: atom_id res chain seq x y z
N MET A 1 14.73 0.68 15.56
CA MET A 1 14.92 1.55 14.39
C MET A 1 15.41 0.68 13.25
N THR A 2 14.52 0.23 12.35
CA THR A 2 14.87 -0.65 11.24
C THR A 2 14.62 0.11 9.95
N PHE A 3 15.66 0.76 9.44
CA PHE A 3 15.66 1.30 8.08
C PHE A 3 16.20 0.20 7.17
N LYS A 4 15.35 -0.37 6.32
CA LYS A 4 15.81 -1.37 5.33
C LYS A 4 16.24 -0.64 4.06
N THR A 5 17.55 -0.55 3.85
CA THR A 5 18.15 -0.71 2.52
C THR A 5 18.43 -2.20 2.32
N LYS A 6 18.11 -2.74 1.14
CA LYS A 6 18.23 -4.17 0.75
C LYS A 6 19.33 -4.94 1.52
N SER A 7 18.95 -5.99 2.25
CA SER A 7 19.87 -6.98 2.79
C SER A 7 19.23 -8.37 2.79
N THR A 8 19.91 -9.29 2.13
CA THR A 8 19.61 -10.71 1.91
C THR A 8 19.76 -11.52 3.21
N THR A 9 18.69 -12.15 3.70
CA THR A 9 18.78 -13.31 4.62
C THR A 9 17.56 -14.23 4.49
N ASN A 10 17.82 -15.55 4.62
CA ASN A 10 16.92 -16.69 4.38
C ASN A 10 15.60 -16.66 5.18
N PRO A 11 14.48 -17.21 4.65
CA PRO A 11 13.18 -17.15 5.31
C PRO A 11 12.91 -18.32 6.27
N ASN A 12 12.38 -17.98 7.44
CA ASN A 12 11.49 -18.84 8.21
C ASN A 12 10.17 -19.06 7.43
N PRO A 13 9.41 -20.15 7.65
CA PRO A 13 8.20 -20.46 6.88
C PRO A 13 7.08 -19.40 7.00
N MET A 14 6.90 -18.75 8.15
CA MET A 14 5.99 -17.60 8.33
C MET A 14 6.42 -16.34 7.53
N ASN A 15 7.67 -16.33 7.07
CA ASN A 15 8.30 -15.22 6.36
C ASN A 15 8.21 -15.40 4.83
N LYS A 16 7.81 -16.59 4.32
CA LYS A 16 7.76 -16.85 2.86
C LYS A 16 6.56 -16.19 2.19
N SER A 17 5.34 -16.28 2.72
CA SER A 17 4.17 -15.57 2.17
C SER A 17 4.33 -14.04 2.24
N PHE A 18 5.08 -13.58 3.23
CA PHE A 18 5.45 -12.18 3.40
C PHE A 18 6.51 -11.71 2.39
N ILE A 19 7.56 -12.51 2.17
CA ILE A 19 8.54 -12.28 1.11
C ILE A 19 7.87 -12.30 -0.26
N LEU A 20 6.90 -13.20 -0.48
CA LEU A 20 6.14 -13.26 -1.72
C LEU A 20 5.29 -12.00 -1.92
N GLY A 21 4.62 -11.50 -0.89
CA GLY A 21 3.90 -10.23 -0.92
C GLY A 21 4.81 -9.01 -1.17
N ILE A 22 6.05 -9.04 -0.67
CA ILE A 22 7.08 -8.05 -1.00
C ILE A 22 7.54 -8.20 -2.45
N ILE A 23 7.81 -9.43 -2.93
CA ILE A 23 8.29 -9.69 -4.29
C ILE A 23 7.22 -9.27 -5.31
N LEU A 24 5.95 -9.60 -5.06
CA LEU A 24 4.78 -9.14 -5.81
C LEU A 24 4.74 -7.62 -6.03
N PHE A 25 5.23 -6.81 -5.07
CA PHE A 25 5.28 -5.36 -5.22
C PHE A 25 6.65 -4.82 -5.68
N THR A 26 7.77 -5.48 -5.40
CA THR A 26 9.08 -4.97 -5.84
C THR A 26 9.33 -5.13 -7.34
N THR A 27 8.49 -5.89 -8.05
CA THR A 27 8.61 -6.13 -9.50
C THR A 27 7.99 -5.03 -10.38
N PHE A 28 7.53 -3.92 -9.79
CA PHE A 28 7.08 -2.70 -10.50
C PHE A 28 8.18 -2.01 -11.33
N ILE A 29 9.40 -2.53 -11.38
CA ILE A 29 10.46 -2.03 -12.26
C ILE A 29 10.38 -2.65 -13.69
N GLY A 30 9.49 -3.62 -13.97
CA GLY A 30 9.29 -4.04 -15.37
C GLY A 30 8.39 -5.23 -15.70
N TYR A 31 7.70 -5.87 -14.74
CA TYR A 31 6.80 -6.99 -15.04
C TYR A 31 5.36 -6.69 -14.59
N SER A 32 4.41 -6.71 -15.53
CA SER A 32 2.98 -6.66 -15.21
C SER A 32 2.55 -8.02 -14.69
N GLN A 33 1.98 -8.07 -13.48
CA GLN A 33 1.46 -9.31 -12.91
C GLN A 33 0.41 -9.94 -13.83
N GLU A 34 0.43 -11.27 -13.93
CA GLU A 34 -0.54 -12.04 -14.70
C GLU A 34 -1.26 -13.03 -13.79
N TYR A 35 -2.58 -13.10 -13.95
CA TYR A 35 -3.45 -13.94 -13.13
C TYR A 35 -4.08 -15.00 -14.01
N PHE A 36 -4.09 -16.24 -13.53
CA PHE A 36 -4.75 -17.36 -14.21
C PHE A 36 -5.61 -18.14 -13.23
N GLU A 37 -6.72 -18.66 -13.72
CA GLU A 37 -7.46 -19.73 -13.04
C GLU A 37 -7.26 -21.03 -13.79
N ALA A 38 -7.04 -22.11 -13.07
CA ALA A 38 -6.91 -23.42 -13.66
C ALA A 38 -7.67 -24.48 -12.86
N SER A 39 -8.11 -25.55 -13.52
CA SER A 39 -8.79 -26.66 -12.84
C SER A 39 -8.42 -27.99 -13.47
N TRP A 40 -8.27 -29.01 -12.63
CA TRP A 40 -7.95 -30.38 -13.03
C TRP A 40 -8.60 -31.38 -12.07
N ILE A 41 -8.53 -32.66 -12.46
CA ILE A 41 -9.02 -33.78 -11.66
C ILE A 41 -7.84 -34.71 -11.41
N SER A 42 -7.62 -35.09 -10.16
CA SER A 42 -6.70 -36.15 -9.79
C SER A 42 -7.43 -37.13 -8.86
N GLY A 43 -7.47 -38.41 -9.26
CA GLY A 43 -8.36 -39.40 -8.66
C GLY A 43 -9.83 -38.99 -8.74
N GLU A 44 -10.51 -38.96 -7.59
CA GLU A 44 -11.91 -38.53 -7.47
C GLU A 44 -12.05 -37.04 -7.06
N THR A 45 -10.93 -36.34 -6.89
CA THR A 45 -10.92 -34.97 -6.38
C THR A 45 -10.75 -33.96 -7.51
N LYS A 46 -11.61 -32.95 -7.53
CA LYS A 46 -11.47 -31.78 -8.40
C LYS A 46 -10.69 -30.69 -7.66
N TYR A 47 -9.68 -30.15 -8.33
CA TYR A 47 -8.86 -29.04 -7.86
C TYR A 47 -9.17 -27.79 -8.69
N THR A 48 -9.13 -26.63 -8.05
CA THR A 48 -9.20 -25.34 -8.75
C THR A 48 -8.17 -24.41 -8.14
N ALA A 49 -7.40 -23.74 -8.99
CA ALA A 49 -6.28 -22.92 -8.55
C ALA A 49 -6.36 -21.51 -9.09
N LEU A 50 -5.94 -20.56 -8.26
CA LEU A 50 -5.53 -19.23 -8.67
C LEU A 50 -4.00 -19.22 -8.76
N ILE A 51 -3.48 -18.85 -9.93
CA ILE A 51 -2.06 -18.73 -10.23
C ILE A 51 -1.74 -17.25 -10.44
N ILE A 52 -0.76 -16.74 -9.70
CA ILE A 52 -0.34 -15.34 -9.74
C ILE A 52 1.12 -15.29 -10.14
N PHE A 53 1.39 -14.90 -11.38
CA PHE A 53 2.74 -14.60 -11.84
C PHE A 53 3.14 -13.24 -11.34
N TYR A 54 4.17 -13.22 -10.50
CA TYR A 54 4.71 -12.01 -9.92
C TYR A 54 6.06 -11.62 -10.52
N GLU A 55 6.73 -12.57 -11.17
CA GLU A 55 7.82 -12.35 -12.10
C GLU A 55 7.58 -13.13 -13.40
N LYS A 56 8.39 -12.87 -14.43
CA LYS A 56 8.32 -13.56 -15.72
C LYS A 56 8.36 -15.09 -15.61
N ASN A 57 9.08 -15.60 -14.61
CA ASN A 57 9.31 -17.03 -14.47
C ASN A 57 8.88 -17.61 -13.12
N GLU A 58 8.25 -16.81 -12.27
CA GLU A 58 7.87 -17.23 -10.92
C GLU A 58 6.39 -16.92 -10.65
N SER A 59 5.71 -17.85 -10.00
CA SER A 59 4.31 -17.70 -9.63
C SER A 59 3.97 -18.29 -8.26
N LEU A 60 2.96 -17.70 -7.63
CA LEU A 60 2.26 -18.26 -6.47
C LEU A 60 1.06 -19.06 -6.98
N VAL A 61 0.85 -20.25 -6.44
CA VAL A 61 -0.35 -21.05 -6.69
C VAL A 61 -1.13 -21.21 -5.39
N ARG A 62 -2.44 -20.90 -5.44
CA ARG A 62 -3.42 -21.17 -4.38
C ARG A 62 -4.41 -22.20 -4.89
N VAL A 63 -4.44 -23.39 -4.31
CA VAL A 63 -5.30 -24.49 -4.78
C VAL A 63 -6.39 -24.79 -3.76
N LYS A 64 -7.64 -24.62 -4.17
CA LYS A 64 -8.81 -25.04 -3.40
C LYS A 64 -9.31 -26.39 -3.89
N TYR A 65 -9.69 -27.24 -2.95
CA TYR A 65 -10.23 -28.57 -3.23
C TYR A 65 -11.08 -29.05 -2.05
N TYR A 66 -12.00 -29.98 -2.32
CA TYR A 66 -12.89 -30.55 -1.32
C TYR A 66 -12.60 -32.03 -1.16
N ILE A 67 -12.30 -32.46 0.07
CA ILE A 67 -12.01 -33.86 0.36
C ILE A 67 -12.57 -34.22 1.74
N ASN A 68 -13.21 -35.39 1.85
CA ASN A 68 -13.75 -35.91 3.11
C ASN A 68 -14.71 -34.95 3.85
N GLY A 69 -15.51 -34.19 3.11
CA GLY A 69 -16.48 -33.29 3.74
C GLY A 69 -15.95 -31.89 4.08
N LEU A 70 -14.70 -31.59 3.76
CA LEU A 70 -14.00 -30.37 4.20
C LEU A 70 -13.38 -29.63 3.01
N ASP A 71 -13.54 -28.31 3.01
CA ASP A 71 -12.79 -27.42 2.13
C ASP A 71 -11.34 -27.33 2.59
N LYS A 72 -10.42 -27.50 1.65
CA LYS A 72 -9.00 -27.33 1.86
C LYS A 72 -8.44 -26.28 0.90
N LEU A 73 -7.45 -25.56 1.40
CA LEU A 73 -6.67 -24.61 0.62
C LEU A 73 -5.19 -24.91 0.83
N ALA A 74 -4.49 -25.20 -0.26
CA ALA A 74 -3.04 -25.36 -0.29
C ALA A 74 -2.40 -24.18 -1.02
N ASN A 75 -1.10 -24.00 -0.79
CA ASN A 75 -0.30 -23.05 -1.54
C ASN A 75 1.10 -23.58 -1.80
N PHE A 76 1.67 -23.19 -2.93
CA PHE A 76 3.04 -23.51 -3.32
C PHE A 76 3.58 -22.47 -4.31
N GLY A 77 4.90 -22.43 -4.46
CA GLY A 77 5.55 -21.62 -5.48
C GLY A 77 5.81 -22.43 -6.75
N CYS A 78 5.82 -21.77 -7.90
CA CYS A 78 6.24 -22.39 -9.16
C CYS A 78 7.32 -21.56 -9.86
N THR A 79 8.29 -22.25 -10.46
CA THR A 79 9.34 -21.63 -11.28
C THR A 79 9.45 -22.34 -12.63
N TYR A 80 9.62 -21.60 -13.73
CA TYR A 80 9.86 -22.27 -15.03
C TYR A 80 11.19 -23.02 -15.05
N LYS A 81 11.14 -24.32 -15.41
CA LYS A 81 12.30 -25.16 -15.70
C LYS A 81 12.26 -25.68 -17.13
N SER A 82 13.42 -25.77 -17.76
CA SER A 82 13.59 -26.40 -19.08
C SER A 82 13.66 -27.92 -18.97
N PHE A 83 13.20 -28.61 -20.00
CA PHE A 83 13.36 -30.06 -20.18
C PHE A 83 13.57 -30.38 -21.67
N GLU A 84 14.02 -31.60 -21.95
CA GLU A 84 14.19 -32.13 -23.31
C GLU A 84 13.11 -33.17 -23.59
N LYS A 85 12.42 -33.02 -24.72
CA LYS A 85 11.42 -33.95 -25.22
C LYS A 85 12.11 -35.16 -25.84
N SER A 86 11.37 -36.26 -25.96
CA SER A 86 11.84 -37.51 -26.57
C SER A 86 12.28 -37.35 -28.04
N ASP A 87 11.84 -36.29 -28.72
CA ASP A 87 12.24 -35.94 -30.09
C ASP A 87 13.50 -35.06 -30.17
N GLY A 88 14.13 -34.75 -29.04
CA GLY A 88 15.33 -33.92 -28.91
C GLY A 88 15.07 -32.41 -28.90
N THR A 89 13.81 -31.97 -28.96
CA THR A 89 13.46 -30.55 -28.79
C THR A 89 13.44 -30.16 -27.31
N THR A 90 13.65 -28.87 -27.02
CA THR A 90 13.60 -28.37 -25.64
C THR A 90 12.37 -27.50 -25.43
N ASP A 91 11.82 -27.58 -24.23
CA ASP A 91 10.65 -26.80 -23.82
C ASP A 91 10.71 -26.52 -22.31
N ARG A 92 9.67 -25.91 -21.74
CA ARG A 92 9.62 -25.56 -20.31
C ARG A 92 8.29 -25.91 -19.65
N TYR A 93 8.34 -26.15 -18.35
CA TYR A 93 7.18 -26.38 -17.49
C TYR A 93 7.32 -25.54 -16.21
N LEU A 94 6.20 -25.25 -15.55
CA LEU A 94 6.18 -24.67 -14.22
C LEU A 94 6.41 -25.79 -13.20
N ASP A 95 7.53 -25.69 -12.48
CA ASP A 95 7.94 -26.63 -11.45
C ASP A 95 7.43 -26.17 -10.09
N GLY A 96 6.50 -26.93 -9.49
CA GLY A 96 5.89 -26.65 -8.19
C GLY A 96 6.79 -27.08 -7.03
N THR A 97 6.94 -26.23 -6.02
CA THR A 97 7.79 -26.50 -4.85
C THR A 97 7.22 -25.91 -3.56
N ASP A 98 7.68 -26.42 -2.40
CA ASP A 98 7.36 -25.87 -1.08
C ASP A 98 5.86 -25.83 -0.72
N ALA A 99 5.11 -26.87 -1.08
CA ALA A 99 3.67 -26.94 -0.78
C ALA A 99 3.35 -26.94 0.72
N THR A 100 2.36 -26.13 1.11
CA THR A 100 1.84 -26.05 2.48
C THR A 100 0.33 -25.86 2.51
N ILE A 101 -0.33 -26.34 3.57
CA ILE A 101 -1.77 -26.14 3.81
C ILE A 101 -2.00 -24.77 4.44
N VAL A 102 -2.94 -24.00 3.88
CA VAL A 102 -3.40 -22.69 4.37
C VAL A 102 -4.70 -22.84 5.17
N ARG A 103 -5.65 -23.64 4.67
CA ARG A 103 -6.96 -23.91 5.29
C ARG A 103 -7.20 -25.41 5.33
N GLY A 104 -7.59 -25.94 6.49
CA GLY A 104 -7.77 -27.37 6.73
C GLY A 104 -6.74 -27.95 7.71
N ALA A 105 -6.90 -29.22 8.08
CA ALA A 105 -6.02 -29.90 9.03
C ALA A 105 -4.58 -30.04 8.48
N THR A 106 -3.59 -29.71 9.31
CA THR A 106 -2.16 -29.61 8.91
C THR A 106 -1.43 -30.95 8.85
N ASP A 107 -2.07 -32.02 9.32
CA ASP A 107 -1.59 -33.40 9.31
C ASP A 107 -1.71 -34.08 7.93
N THR A 108 -2.41 -33.44 6.98
CA THR A 108 -2.43 -33.86 5.57
C THR A 108 -1.51 -32.96 4.75
N GLY A 109 -0.41 -33.51 4.23
CA GLY A 109 0.44 -32.79 3.28
C GLY A 109 -0.26 -32.55 1.94
N TYR A 110 0.25 -31.59 1.17
CA TYR A 110 -0.10 -31.38 -0.24
C TYR A 110 1.17 -31.54 -1.08
N SER A 111 1.09 -32.22 -2.21
CA SER A 111 2.19 -32.32 -3.18
C SER A 111 2.07 -31.18 -4.17
N ALA A 112 3.12 -30.36 -4.35
CA ALA A 112 3.07 -29.29 -5.33
C ALA A 112 2.92 -29.89 -6.74
N ASP A 113 1.95 -29.43 -7.51
CA ASP A 113 1.77 -29.90 -8.89
C ASP A 113 2.69 -29.13 -9.84
N ASN A 114 3.17 -29.82 -10.87
CA ASN A 114 3.85 -29.21 -12.01
C ASN A 114 2.83 -28.89 -13.12
N PHE A 115 3.04 -27.82 -13.88
CA PHE A 115 2.16 -27.45 -14.99
C PHE A 115 2.92 -27.31 -16.30
N TYR A 116 2.41 -27.95 -17.36
CA TYR A 116 2.90 -27.78 -18.72
C TYR A 116 1.84 -27.08 -19.57
N LEU A 117 2.26 -26.06 -20.32
CA LEU A 117 1.39 -25.25 -21.18
C LEU A 117 1.91 -25.37 -22.61
N GLU A 118 1.10 -25.95 -23.49
CA GLU A 118 1.35 -26.05 -24.92
C GLU A 118 0.58 -24.93 -25.63
N ASP A 119 1.30 -23.98 -26.24
CA ASP A 119 0.73 -22.90 -27.04
C ASP A 119 0.17 -23.46 -28.35
N ASP A 120 -1.12 -23.24 -28.61
CA ASP A 120 -1.78 -23.71 -29.83
C ASP A 120 -1.55 -22.79 -31.05
N GLY A 121 -0.78 -21.69 -30.88
CA GLY A 121 -0.44 -20.72 -31.91
C GLY A 121 -1.50 -19.64 -32.13
N ASN A 122 -2.63 -19.69 -31.41
CA ASN A 122 -3.71 -18.70 -31.47
C ASN A 122 -3.88 -17.93 -30.14
N GLY A 123 -2.92 -18.05 -29.23
CA GLY A 123 -2.98 -17.44 -27.91
C GLY A 123 -3.84 -18.22 -26.91
N ASN A 124 -4.21 -19.46 -27.21
CA ASN A 124 -4.77 -20.38 -26.22
C ASN A 124 -3.71 -21.42 -25.82
N TYR A 125 -3.87 -21.96 -24.61
CA TYR A 125 -3.00 -23.00 -24.09
C TYR A 125 -3.78 -24.29 -23.92
N LYS A 126 -3.22 -25.40 -24.39
CA LYS A 126 -3.54 -26.70 -23.83
C LYS A 126 -2.71 -26.86 -22.57
N ALA A 127 -3.37 -27.08 -21.45
CA ALA A 127 -2.73 -27.14 -20.15
C ALA A 127 -2.80 -28.54 -19.58
N TYR A 128 -1.71 -28.93 -18.92
CA TYR A 128 -1.54 -30.25 -18.34
C TYR A 128 -0.95 -30.13 -16.94
N THR A 129 -1.39 -30.99 -16.04
CA THR A 129 -0.79 -31.17 -14.71
C THR A 129 0.06 -32.41 -14.68
N VAL A 130 1.12 -32.38 -13.90
CA VAL A 130 2.00 -33.52 -13.64
C VAL A 130 2.20 -33.58 -12.13
N ASP A 131 1.81 -34.70 -11.52
CA ASP A 131 2.05 -34.93 -10.09
C ASP A 131 3.55 -35.10 -9.85
N ASP A 132 4.12 -34.25 -9.00
CA ASP A 132 5.55 -34.27 -8.70
C ASP A 132 6.01 -35.57 -8.03
N ASN A 133 5.10 -36.33 -7.38
CA ASN A 133 5.43 -37.66 -6.86
C ASN A 133 5.61 -38.71 -7.96
N GLU A 134 5.01 -38.50 -9.13
CA GLU A 134 5.07 -39.44 -10.26
C GLU A 134 6.20 -39.07 -11.24
N TYR A 135 6.74 -37.85 -11.14
CA TYR A 135 7.81 -37.37 -12.01
C TYR A 135 9.20 -37.63 -11.42
N SER A 136 10.01 -38.43 -12.11
CA SER A 136 11.39 -38.77 -11.69
C SER A 136 12.48 -38.07 -12.53
N GLY A 137 12.11 -37.07 -13.32
CA GLY A 137 13.00 -36.37 -14.25
C GLY A 137 12.88 -36.84 -15.70
N GLY A 138 13.34 -36.00 -16.65
CA GLY A 138 13.36 -36.31 -18.08
C GLY A 138 12.26 -35.61 -18.88
N ASP A 139 11.62 -36.34 -19.79
CA ASP A 139 10.56 -35.81 -20.64
C ASP A 139 9.23 -35.76 -19.86
N ILE A 140 8.88 -34.58 -19.35
CA ILE A 140 7.68 -34.39 -18.53
C ILE A 140 6.38 -34.69 -19.30
N THR A 141 6.41 -34.64 -20.64
CA THR A 141 5.22 -34.88 -21.47
C THR A 141 4.65 -36.30 -21.35
N GLN A 142 5.45 -37.24 -20.85
CA GLN A 142 5.06 -38.63 -20.63
C GLN A 142 4.15 -38.82 -19.41
N TYR A 143 4.06 -37.83 -18.52
CA TYR A 143 3.36 -37.89 -17.24
C TYR A 143 2.15 -36.94 -17.16
N MET A 144 1.83 -36.28 -18.27
CA MET A 144 0.82 -35.22 -18.33
C MET A 144 -0.60 -35.76 -18.22
N GLN A 145 -1.35 -35.17 -17.30
CA GLN A 145 -2.80 -35.30 -17.24
C GLN A 145 -3.45 -34.02 -17.77
N PRO A 146 -4.45 -34.10 -18.68
CA PRO A 146 -5.09 -32.92 -19.22
C PRO A 146 -5.86 -32.15 -18.15
N MET A 147 -5.69 -30.83 -18.14
CA MET A 147 -6.48 -29.95 -17.29
C MET A 147 -7.86 -29.73 -17.89
N LEU A 148 -8.84 -29.43 -17.03
CA LEU A 148 -10.18 -28.99 -17.47
C LEU A 148 -10.10 -27.63 -18.16
N TYR A 149 -9.28 -26.71 -17.62
CA TYR A 149 -8.98 -25.42 -18.23
C TYR A 149 -7.77 -24.75 -17.58
N TRP A 150 -7.22 -23.79 -18.32
CA TRP A 150 -6.26 -22.78 -17.86
C TRP A 150 -6.61 -21.46 -18.55
N VAL A 151 -7.12 -20.49 -17.79
CA VAL A 151 -7.67 -19.25 -18.34
C VAL A 151 -7.02 -18.04 -17.72
N ARG A 152 -6.63 -17.08 -18.56
CA ARG A 152 -6.13 -15.79 -18.09
C ARG A 152 -7.29 -14.98 -17.52
N LEU A 153 -7.13 -14.47 -16.31
CA LEU A 153 -8.12 -13.64 -15.65
C LEU A 153 -7.90 -12.17 -16.00
N ASN A 154 -9.01 -11.45 -16.16
CA ASN A 154 -9.00 -10.00 -16.06
C ASN A 154 -8.76 -9.63 -14.58
N PRO A 155 -7.82 -8.73 -14.24
CA PRO A 155 -7.60 -8.29 -12.86
C PRO A 155 -8.88 -7.85 -12.14
N ASN A 156 -9.85 -7.29 -12.87
CA ASN A 156 -11.14 -6.88 -12.31
C ASN A 156 -11.99 -8.06 -11.77
N ALA A 157 -11.70 -9.29 -12.20
CA ALA A 157 -12.36 -10.51 -11.72
C ALA A 157 -11.96 -10.87 -10.28
N LEU A 158 -10.84 -10.34 -9.78
CA LEU A 158 -10.35 -10.55 -8.41
C LEU A 158 -11.16 -9.73 -7.40
N THR A 159 -12.46 -9.97 -7.36
CA THR A 159 -13.38 -9.37 -6.39
C THR A 159 -13.16 -9.96 -5.00
N LYS A 160 -13.70 -9.32 -3.96
CA LYS A 160 -13.68 -9.85 -2.59
C LYS A 160 -14.18 -11.30 -2.54
N GLY A 161 -15.38 -11.54 -3.06
CA GLY A 161 -15.98 -12.87 -3.04
C GLY A 161 -15.19 -13.91 -3.85
N TYR A 162 -14.47 -13.50 -4.90
CA TYR A 162 -13.56 -14.41 -5.61
C TYR A 162 -12.31 -14.74 -4.78
N LEU A 163 -11.69 -13.73 -4.16
CA LEU A 163 -10.46 -13.91 -3.39
C LEU A 163 -10.69 -14.67 -2.07
N ASP A 164 -11.88 -14.60 -1.48
CA ASP A 164 -12.25 -15.33 -0.24
C ASP A 164 -12.13 -16.87 -0.40
N ASP A 165 -12.23 -17.37 -1.64
CA ASP A 165 -12.03 -18.78 -1.98
C ASP A 165 -10.55 -19.21 -1.91
N TYR A 166 -9.61 -18.27 -2.05
CA TYR A 166 -8.18 -18.54 -2.23
C TYR A 166 -7.29 -17.93 -1.14
N PHE A 167 -7.85 -17.12 -0.24
CA PHE A 167 -7.14 -16.43 0.83
C PHE A 167 -8.03 -16.28 2.06
N ASN A 168 -7.41 -16.05 3.22
CA ASN A 168 -8.10 -15.50 4.38
C ASN A 168 -8.04 -13.96 4.35
N GLU A 169 -9.10 -13.28 4.82
CA GLU A 169 -9.20 -11.81 4.72
C GLU A 169 -8.09 -11.05 5.46
N ASP A 170 -7.48 -11.65 6.48
CA ASP A 170 -6.39 -11.08 7.28
C ASP A 170 -5.02 -11.17 6.60
N GLU A 171 -4.91 -11.95 5.51
CA GLU A 171 -3.69 -12.07 4.73
C GLU A 171 -3.36 -10.76 4.01
N SER A 172 -2.12 -10.29 4.14
CA SER A 172 -1.69 -9.05 3.47
C SER A 172 -1.86 -9.11 1.95
N LEU A 173 -1.71 -10.30 1.35
CA LEU A 173 -1.87 -10.48 -0.09
C LEU A 173 -3.33 -10.37 -0.55
N PHE A 174 -4.30 -10.83 0.25
CA PHE A 174 -5.72 -10.62 -0.03
C PHE A 174 -6.05 -9.13 -0.14
N GLN A 175 -5.62 -8.38 0.87
CA GLN A 175 -5.82 -6.93 0.95
C GLN A 175 -5.15 -6.19 -0.22
N LEU A 176 -3.97 -6.64 -0.61
CA LEU A 176 -3.22 -6.10 -1.73
C LEU A 176 -3.91 -6.32 -3.08
N LEU A 177 -4.40 -7.54 -3.33
CA LEU A 177 -5.11 -7.89 -4.56
C LEU A 177 -6.43 -7.12 -4.68
N LEU A 178 -7.12 -6.90 -3.56
CA LEU A 178 -8.30 -6.02 -3.52
C LEU A 178 -7.96 -4.58 -3.89
N PHE A 179 -6.84 -4.05 -3.36
CA PHE A 179 -6.39 -2.71 -3.69
C PHE A 179 -6.08 -2.58 -5.17
N LEU A 180 -5.36 -3.52 -5.78
CA LEU A 180 -5.02 -3.47 -7.21
C LEU A 180 -6.26 -3.44 -8.12
N ASN A 181 -7.38 -4.01 -7.66
CA ASN A 181 -8.64 -4.00 -8.40
C ASN A 181 -9.46 -2.72 -8.16
N LYS A 182 -9.62 -2.31 -6.89
CA LYS A 182 -10.55 -1.23 -6.51
C LYS A 182 -9.89 0.11 -6.21
N GLY A 183 -8.56 0.17 -6.19
CA GLY A 183 -7.79 1.26 -5.62
C GLY A 183 -8.12 1.51 -4.15
N GLU A 184 -8.57 0.50 -3.40
CA GLU A 184 -9.02 0.66 -2.02
C GLU A 184 -8.50 -0.45 -1.12
N LEU A 185 -7.96 -0.07 0.03
CA LEU A 185 -7.40 -0.94 1.04
C LEU A 185 -8.02 -0.56 2.39
N SER A 186 -8.43 -1.56 3.18
CA SER A 186 -8.76 -1.35 4.59
C SER A 186 -7.90 -2.25 5.48
N PHE A 187 -7.45 -1.72 6.61
CA PHE A 187 -6.72 -2.50 7.61
C PHE A 187 -7.03 -2.03 9.03
N PRO A 188 -7.08 -2.97 10.00
CA PRO A 188 -7.22 -2.61 11.41
C PRO A 188 -5.96 -1.88 11.90
N VAL A 189 -6.14 -0.94 12.81
CA VAL A 189 -5.05 -0.27 13.53
C VAL A 189 -5.01 -0.82 14.95
N VAL A 190 -3.88 -1.39 15.34
CA VAL A 190 -3.62 -1.84 16.71
C VAL A 190 -2.69 -0.83 17.38
N ASP A 191 -1.39 -0.91 17.09
CA ASP A 191 -0.38 -0.09 17.77
C ASP A 191 0.19 1.03 16.90
N LYS A 192 0.00 0.97 15.57
CA LYS A 192 0.67 1.85 14.61
C LYS A 192 -0.24 2.27 13.48
N SER A 193 -0.13 3.52 13.06
CA SER A 193 -0.98 4.09 12.00
C SER A 193 -0.19 4.97 11.05
N VAL A 194 -0.68 5.09 9.82
CA VAL A 194 -0.16 6.07 8.85
C VAL A 194 -0.61 7.46 9.31
N THR A 195 0.35 8.36 9.51
CA THR A 195 0.10 9.72 10.02
C THR A 195 0.46 10.82 9.05
N VAL A 196 1.38 10.56 8.12
CA VAL A 196 1.77 11.51 7.07
C VAL A 196 1.89 10.76 5.76
N LEU A 197 1.42 11.40 4.70
CA LEU A 197 1.54 10.94 3.32
C LEU A 197 1.93 12.15 2.47
N ALA A 198 2.93 11.98 1.59
CA ALA A 198 3.29 13.00 0.61
C ALA A 198 3.78 12.36 -0.69
N ASN A 199 3.41 12.94 -1.83
CA ASN A 199 3.97 12.63 -3.13
C ASN A 199 4.98 13.70 -3.53
N GLY A 200 6.09 13.30 -4.14
CA GLY A 200 7.05 14.19 -4.76
C GLY A 200 7.62 13.61 -6.04
N ILE A 201 8.61 14.29 -6.62
CA ILE A 201 9.20 13.90 -7.90
C ILE A 201 10.73 13.78 -7.77
N ASP A 202 11.27 12.63 -8.16
CA ASP A 202 12.70 12.36 -8.36
C ASP A 202 12.87 11.51 -9.63
N THR A 203 12.96 12.17 -10.79
CA THR A 203 12.86 11.58 -12.16
C THR A 203 11.53 10.85 -12.48
N LYS A 204 10.83 10.36 -11.45
CA LYS A 204 9.51 9.73 -11.42
C LYS A 204 8.77 10.14 -10.14
N SER A 205 7.50 9.75 -10.02
CA SER A 205 6.75 9.82 -8.76
C SER A 205 7.54 9.19 -7.62
N VAL A 206 7.53 9.80 -6.44
CA VAL A 206 8.07 9.23 -5.22
C VAL A 206 7.13 9.49 -4.06
N TRP A 207 6.60 8.42 -3.49
CA TRP A 207 5.79 8.50 -2.28
C TRP A 207 6.63 8.45 -1.01
N ALA A 208 6.33 9.38 -0.10
CA ALA A 208 6.79 9.43 1.28
C ALA A 208 5.65 9.11 2.24
N THR A 209 5.84 8.13 3.12
CA THR A 209 4.85 7.75 4.13
C THR A 209 5.50 7.68 5.50
N VAL A 210 4.80 8.16 6.54
CA VAL A 210 5.21 8.06 7.94
C VAL A 210 4.22 7.20 8.70
N ILE A 211 4.74 6.26 9.49
CA ILE A 211 3.99 5.49 10.48
C ILE A 211 4.49 5.87 11.87
N ASP A 212 3.54 6.17 12.77
CA ASP A 212 3.79 6.48 14.17
C ASP A 212 2.95 5.56 15.07
N ASP A 213 3.33 5.48 16.35
CA ASP A 213 2.62 4.71 17.34
C ASP A 213 1.26 5.39 17.63
N ASN A 214 0.19 4.60 17.55
CA ASN A 214 -1.22 5.01 17.60
C ASN A 214 -1.68 5.53 18.98
N ASN A 215 -0.77 5.67 19.94
CA ASN A 215 -1.01 6.10 21.33
C ASN A 215 -1.68 7.49 21.44
N LEU A 216 -1.62 8.31 20.38
CA LEU A 216 -2.20 9.66 20.34
C LEU A 216 -3.51 9.76 19.55
N THR A 217 -3.67 8.92 18.54
CA THR A 217 -4.73 9.04 17.54
C THR A 217 -5.92 8.13 17.83
N ASN A 218 -5.75 7.09 18.67
CA ASN A 218 -6.78 6.11 19.02
C ASN A 218 -7.53 5.57 17.78
N TYR A 219 -6.83 5.45 16.65
CA TYR A 219 -7.40 4.88 15.45
C TYR A 219 -7.60 3.37 15.64
N THR A 220 -8.68 2.85 15.09
CA THR A 220 -9.07 1.43 15.17
C THR A 220 -9.06 0.78 13.80
N GLU A 221 -9.21 1.57 12.74
CA GLU A 221 -9.15 1.13 11.33
C GLU A 221 -8.67 2.30 10.46
N GLN A 222 -7.93 1.98 9.41
CA GLN A 222 -7.54 2.92 8.36
C GLN A 222 -7.91 2.39 6.99
N ARG A 223 -8.36 3.29 6.13
CA ARG A 223 -8.68 3.04 4.72
C ARG A 223 -7.84 3.93 3.83
N ILE A 224 -7.30 3.36 2.77
CA ILE A 224 -6.54 4.06 1.74
C ILE A 224 -7.32 3.95 0.44
N LYS A 225 -7.52 5.08 -0.24
CA LYS A 225 -8.17 5.16 -1.55
C LYS A 225 -7.26 5.85 -2.56
N GLU A 226 -7.00 5.17 -3.67
CA GLU A 226 -6.51 5.74 -4.92
C GLU A 226 -7.66 6.06 -5.87
N SER A 227 -7.62 7.24 -6.49
CA SER A 227 -8.61 7.65 -7.46
C SER A 227 -8.09 8.74 -8.40
N GLN A 228 -8.42 8.65 -9.69
CA GLN A 228 -8.06 9.67 -10.68
C GLN A 228 -8.82 10.98 -10.44
N ASP A 229 -10.07 10.89 -9.97
CA ASP A 229 -10.86 12.04 -9.54
C ASP A 229 -10.78 12.19 -8.01
N TYR A 230 -10.91 13.41 -7.49
CA TYR A 230 -11.05 13.60 -6.04
C TYR A 230 -12.26 12.80 -5.52
N PRO A 231 -12.10 11.83 -4.60
CA PRO A 231 -13.09 10.77 -4.37
C PRO A 231 -14.21 11.19 -3.41
N ARG A 232 -14.97 12.23 -3.78
CA ARG A 232 -15.98 12.91 -2.95
C ARG A 232 -17.05 11.98 -2.40
N ASP A 233 -17.60 11.13 -3.26
CA ASP A 233 -18.71 10.24 -2.89
C ASP A 233 -18.22 9.09 -2.01
N TRP A 234 -17.01 8.59 -2.29
CA TRP A 234 -16.35 7.65 -1.40
C TRP A 234 -16.12 8.28 -0.02
N ILE A 235 -15.50 9.46 0.06
CA ILE A 235 -15.28 10.19 1.33
C ILE A 235 -16.59 10.33 2.13
N LYS A 236 -17.69 10.72 1.47
CA LYS A 236 -19.00 10.84 2.15
C LYS A 236 -19.50 9.50 2.70
N SER A 237 -19.40 8.42 1.91
CA SER A 237 -19.77 7.07 2.38
C SER A 237 -18.89 6.55 3.52
N GLN A 238 -17.66 7.08 3.63
CA GLN A 238 -16.74 6.78 4.73
C GLN A 238 -17.10 7.58 5.99
N TRP A 239 -17.54 8.84 5.85
CA TRP A 239 -18.09 9.61 6.98
C TRP A 239 -19.29 8.91 7.64
N ASP A 240 -20.16 8.28 6.86
CA ASP A 240 -21.29 7.48 7.38
C ASP A 240 -20.86 6.26 8.22
N GLN A 241 -19.57 5.90 8.17
CA GLN A 241 -18.95 4.80 8.89
C GLN A 241 -17.96 5.29 9.97
N ASP A 242 -17.99 6.57 10.32
CA ASP A 242 -17.11 7.25 11.30
C ASP A 242 -15.63 7.28 10.89
N PHE A 243 -15.33 7.26 9.59
CA PHE A 243 -13.99 7.52 9.07
C PHE A 243 -13.83 8.98 8.70
N TYR A 244 -12.66 9.54 8.94
CA TYR A 244 -12.33 10.95 8.63
C TYR A 244 -11.00 11.01 7.89
N ILE A 245 -10.85 11.96 6.96
CA ILE A 245 -9.58 12.20 6.24
C ILE A 245 -8.51 12.58 7.26
N THR A 246 -7.42 11.84 7.25
CA THR A 246 -6.27 12.04 8.15
C THR A 246 -4.98 12.29 7.39
N ALA A 247 -4.87 11.81 6.15
CA ALA A 247 -3.83 12.22 5.21
C ALA A 247 -4.40 12.23 3.78
N LEU A 248 -3.85 13.09 2.93
CA LEU A 248 -4.29 13.25 1.56
C LEU A 248 -3.13 13.85 0.77
N ASP A 249 -2.82 13.28 -0.39
CA ASP A 249 -1.98 13.96 -1.37
C ASP A 249 -2.32 13.57 -2.82
N PHE A 250 -1.69 14.25 -3.78
CA PHE A 250 -1.92 14.06 -5.21
C PHE A 250 -0.61 13.72 -5.93
N ASP A 251 -0.63 12.63 -6.70
CA ASP A 251 0.44 12.27 -7.63
C ASP A 251 0.22 12.99 -8.96
N GLU A 252 1.01 14.04 -9.19
CA GLU A 252 0.94 14.83 -10.43
C GLU A 252 1.36 14.02 -11.66
N SER A 253 2.28 13.05 -11.51
CA SER A 253 2.77 12.25 -12.63
C SER A 253 1.75 11.24 -13.14
N LYS A 254 0.87 10.77 -12.25
CA LYS A 254 -0.19 9.78 -12.56
C LYS A 254 -1.59 10.35 -12.56
N SER A 255 -1.73 11.63 -12.23
CA SER A 255 -3.03 12.29 -12.02
C SER A 255 -3.91 11.51 -11.03
N THR A 256 -3.36 11.12 -9.88
CA THR A 256 -4.06 10.25 -8.90
C THR A 256 -4.05 10.87 -7.51
N PHE A 257 -5.23 10.98 -6.90
CA PHE A 257 -5.38 11.26 -5.48
C PHE A 257 -5.17 10.02 -4.64
N VAL A 258 -4.47 10.17 -3.53
CA VAL A 258 -4.40 9.17 -2.46
C VAL A 258 -4.97 9.77 -1.19
N VAL A 259 -6.04 9.17 -0.68
CA VAL A 259 -6.70 9.59 0.57
C VAL A 259 -6.54 8.50 1.61
N VAL A 260 -6.04 8.86 2.79
CA VAL A 260 -6.11 8.02 3.99
C VAL A 260 -7.22 8.54 4.88
N MET A 261 -8.16 7.68 5.22
CA MET A 261 -9.19 7.97 6.22
C MET A 261 -9.03 7.04 7.42
N SER A 262 -9.17 7.57 8.63
CA SER A 262 -9.07 6.81 9.87
C SER A 262 -10.38 6.82 10.64
N LYS A 263 -10.68 5.71 11.32
CA LYS A 263 -11.77 5.60 12.30
C LYS A 263 -11.18 5.57 13.71
N GLY A 264 -11.69 6.39 14.63
CA GLY A 264 -11.18 6.44 16.00
C GLY A 264 -11.90 7.45 16.89
N TYR A 265 -11.65 7.38 18.20
CA TYR A 265 -12.26 8.29 19.18
C TYR A 265 -11.65 9.69 19.10
N GLY A 266 -12.49 10.73 19.17
CA GLY A 266 -12.05 12.13 19.20
C GLY A 266 -11.97 12.81 17.84
N LEU A 267 -12.31 12.12 16.75
CA LEU A 267 -12.49 12.73 15.45
C LEU A 267 -13.85 13.47 15.44
N GLY A 268 -13.81 14.78 15.17
CA GLY A 268 -14.99 15.64 15.14
C GLY A 268 -15.59 15.74 13.75
N PRO A 269 -16.73 16.44 13.61
CA PRO A 269 -17.27 16.81 12.31
C PRO A 269 -16.19 17.34 11.37
N GLN A 270 -16.11 16.76 10.17
CA GLN A 270 -15.14 17.13 9.13
C GLN A 270 -15.82 17.82 7.97
N SER A 271 -15.10 18.72 7.30
CA SER A 271 -15.53 19.36 6.06
C SER A 271 -14.32 19.59 5.18
N TRP A 272 -14.50 19.50 3.86
CA TRP A 272 -13.44 19.88 2.92
C TRP A 272 -13.95 20.89 1.89
N LYS A 273 -13.01 21.60 1.25
CA LYS A 273 -13.27 22.55 0.16
C LYS A 273 -12.27 22.36 -0.96
N MET A 274 -12.79 22.14 -2.16
CA MET A 274 -12.06 22.29 -3.42
C MET A 274 -12.20 23.73 -3.93
N SER A 275 -11.11 24.33 -4.38
CA SER A 275 -11.10 25.70 -4.90
C SER A 275 -9.89 25.95 -5.80
N SER A 276 -10.06 26.66 -6.92
CA SER A 276 -8.95 27.03 -7.82
C SER A 276 -8.03 28.12 -7.23
N THR A 277 -8.50 28.86 -6.23
CA THR A 277 -7.73 29.81 -5.43
C THR A 277 -7.74 29.41 -3.97
N PHE A 278 -6.69 29.74 -3.20
CA PHE A 278 -6.63 29.40 -1.77
C PHE A 278 -7.88 29.93 -1.03
N PRO A 279 -8.68 29.07 -0.37
CA PRO A 279 -10.06 29.39 0.02
C PRO A 279 -10.15 30.15 1.35
N LYS A 280 -9.52 31.33 1.43
CA LYS A 280 -9.41 32.14 2.66
C LYS A 280 -10.75 32.47 3.32
N ASP A 281 -11.77 32.82 2.54
CA ASP A 281 -13.07 33.27 3.08
C ASP A 281 -13.83 32.10 3.70
N TRP A 282 -13.75 30.93 3.07
CA TRP A 282 -14.33 29.68 3.61
C TRP A 282 -13.58 29.22 4.87
N ILE A 283 -12.25 29.34 4.91
CA ILE A 283 -11.45 29.05 6.11
C ILE A 283 -11.89 29.96 7.26
N ASN A 284 -12.04 31.26 7.01
CA ASN A 284 -12.49 32.22 8.03
C ASN A 284 -13.89 31.88 8.55
N GLU A 285 -14.84 31.57 7.67
CA GLU A 285 -16.18 31.10 8.04
C GLU A 285 -16.11 29.83 8.91
N LYS A 286 -15.25 28.88 8.54
CA LYS A 286 -15.09 27.61 9.26
C LYS A 286 -14.43 27.80 10.63
N TRP A 287 -13.48 28.71 10.76
CA TRP A 287 -12.90 29.08 12.07
C TRP A 287 -13.96 29.64 13.02
N TYR A 288 -14.91 30.47 12.55
CA TYR A 288 -16.04 30.93 13.39
C TYR A 288 -16.94 29.79 13.87
N ASN A 289 -16.95 28.68 13.12
CA ASN A 289 -17.69 27.47 13.45
C ASN A 289 -16.83 26.43 14.18
N GLU A 290 -15.68 26.82 14.74
CA GLU A 290 -14.78 25.97 15.54
C GLU A 290 -14.14 24.81 14.76
N TYR A 291 -14.10 24.89 13.43
CA TYR A 291 -13.29 24.00 12.62
C TYR A 291 -11.86 24.50 12.58
N SER A 292 -10.90 23.59 12.40
CA SER A 292 -9.49 23.91 12.18
C SER A 292 -8.94 23.13 10.99
N ILE A 293 -8.06 23.73 10.20
CA ILE A 293 -7.34 23.07 9.11
C ILE A 293 -6.49 21.93 9.67
N THR A 294 -6.71 20.73 9.15
CA THR A 294 -5.99 19.50 9.56
C THR A 294 -5.21 18.88 8.41
N SER A 295 -5.64 19.09 7.18
CA SER A 295 -4.91 18.62 6.00
C SER A 295 -5.14 19.54 4.80
N MET A 296 -4.15 19.60 3.91
CA MET A 296 -4.22 20.34 2.66
C MET A 296 -3.44 19.58 1.60
N THR A 297 -3.96 19.56 0.38
CA THR A 297 -3.19 19.19 -0.83
C THR A 297 -3.53 20.13 -1.97
N SER A 298 -2.75 20.07 -3.03
CA SER A 298 -3.04 20.69 -4.31
C SER A 298 -2.95 19.63 -5.40
N GLY A 299 -3.90 19.63 -6.33
CA GLY A 299 -3.93 18.71 -7.45
C GLY A 299 -4.82 19.26 -8.55
N GLU A 300 -4.48 18.99 -9.81
CA GLU A 300 -5.27 19.42 -10.97
C GLU A 300 -5.58 20.93 -10.99
N GLY A 301 -4.63 21.76 -10.54
CA GLY A 301 -4.80 23.21 -10.45
C GLY A 301 -5.75 23.70 -9.33
N ASN A 302 -6.18 22.83 -8.43
CA ASN A 302 -7.07 23.15 -7.32
C ASN A 302 -6.43 22.88 -5.96
N TRP A 303 -6.80 23.70 -4.99
CA TRP A 303 -6.55 23.49 -3.57
C TRP A 303 -7.65 22.64 -2.96
N TYR A 304 -7.27 21.68 -2.14
CA TYR A 304 -8.17 20.85 -1.33
C TYR A 304 -7.82 21.08 0.13
N VAL A 305 -8.70 21.77 0.86
CA VAL A 305 -8.49 22.09 2.28
C VAL A 305 -9.47 21.29 3.12
N VAL A 306 -8.95 20.49 4.04
CA VAL A 306 -9.73 19.70 5.02
C VAL A 306 -9.68 20.43 6.36
N MET A 307 -10.85 20.57 6.99
CA MET A 307 -10.97 21.13 8.33
C MET A 307 -11.87 20.26 9.21
N ASP A 308 -11.45 20.10 10.46
CA ASP A 308 -12.12 19.27 11.46
C ASP A 308 -12.48 20.08 12.70
N LYS A 309 -13.58 19.72 13.36
CA LYS A 309 -13.83 20.13 14.75
C LYS A 309 -13.10 19.20 15.72
N ASN A 310 -13.03 19.62 16.99
CA ASN A 310 -12.52 18.81 18.11
C ASN A 310 -11.05 18.37 17.97
N THR A 311 -10.25 19.08 17.16
CA THR A 311 -8.83 18.77 16.92
C THR A 311 -7.94 18.98 18.14
N GLY A 312 -8.44 19.71 19.15
CA GLY A 312 -7.63 20.20 20.27
C GLY A 312 -6.74 21.40 19.90
N PHE A 313 -6.79 21.90 18.66
CA PHE A 313 -6.15 23.15 18.29
C PHE A 313 -6.91 24.34 18.89
N GLU A 314 -6.17 25.34 19.36
CA GLU A 314 -6.74 26.54 19.99
C GLU A 314 -7.00 27.63 18.96
N THR A 315 -5.94 28.09 18.29
CA THR A 315 -6.01 29.10 17.23
C THR A 315 -5.06 28.72 16.11
N GLN A 316 -5.39 29.12 14.89
CA GLN A 316 -4.59 28.86 13.71
C GLN A 316 -4.25 30.14 12.97
N LYS A 317 -3.12 30.11 12.28
CA LYS A 317 -2.74 31.11 11.27
C LYS A 317 -2.31 30.34 10.02
N TRP A 318 -2.66 30.87 8.86
CA TRP A 318 -2.15 30.35 7.58
C TRP A 318 -1.43 31.45 6.82
N LYS A 319 -0.55 31.06 5.89
CA LYS A 319 0.12 31.96 4.96
C LYS A 319 0.35 31.29 3.62
N THR A 320 0.00 31.99 2.54
CA THR A 320 0.42 31.65 1.18
C THR A 320 1.60 32.52 0.75
N SER A 321 2.61 31.95 0.11
CA SER A 321 3.82 32.67 -0.31
C SER A 321 4.52 31.97 -1.47
N VAL A 322 5.24 32.72 -2.32
CA VAL A 322 6.04 32.13 -3.42
C VAL A 322 7.21 31.33 -2.85
N GLU A 323 7.88 31.85 -1.82
CA GLU A 323 8.94 31.15 -1.09
C GLU A 323 8.46 30.70 0.30
N ILE A 324 9.14 29.71 0.89
CA ILE A 324 8.90 29.31 2.28
C ILE A 324 9.08 30.54 3.21
N PRO A 325 8.03 30.96 3.94
CA PRO A 325 8.05 32.22 4.68
C PRO A 325 8.78 32.08 6.02
N ARG A 326 10.12 31.97 5.98
CA ARG A 326 10.98 31.68 7.14
C ARG A 326 10.75 32.58 8.34
N ASP A 327 10.75 33.90 8.16
CA ASP A 327 10.59 34.85 9.26
C ASP A 327 9.21 34.71 9.90
N TRP A 328 8.16 34.51 9.10
CA TRP A 328 6.81 34.24 9.61
C TRP A 328 6.76 32.95 10.43
N ILE A 329 7.46 31.88 10.02
CA ILE A 329 7.54 30.64 10.82
C ILE A 329 8.22 30.93 12.16
N ILE A 330 9.34 31.66 12.17
CA ILE A 330 10.09 31.99 13.39
C ILE A 330 9.25 32.84 14.34
N ASP A 331 8.60 33.89 13.85
CA ASP A 331 7.73 34.75 14.64
C ASP A 331 6.58 33.97 15.29
N ASN A 332 5.97 33.05 14.54
CA ASN A 332 4.87 32.23 15.05
C ASN A 332 5.33 31.12 16.01
N TRP A 333 6.53 30.56 15.83
CA TRP A 333 7.14 29.70 16.85
C TRP A 333 7.37 30.45 18.17
N ASN A 334 7.81 31.71 18.13
CA ASN A 334 7.95 32.55 19.33
C ASN A 334 6.61 32.83 20.02
N GLU A 335 5.51 32.75 19.28
CA GLU A 335 4.16 32.85 19.81
C GLU A 335 3.55 31.48 20.21
N ASN A 336 4.32 30.39 20.23
CA ASN A 336 3.88 29.01 20.54
C ASN A 336 2.93 28.37 19.52
N TYR A 337 2.90 28.85 18.28
CA TYR A 337 2.30 28.09 17.19
C TYR A 337 3.29 27.01 16.71
N ALA A 338 2.78 25.91 16.17
CA ALA A 338 3.58 24.89 15.48
C ALA A 338 3.03 24.66 14.07
N ILE A 339 3.87 24.41 13.07
CA ILE A 339 3.44 24.00 11.74
C ILE A 339 2.69 22.67 11.86
N THR A 340 1.43 22.66 11.41
CA THR A 340 0.54 21.48 11.45
C THR A 340 0.14 20.98 10.06
N SER A 341 0.27 21.81 9.02
CA SER A 341 0.04 21.38 7.64
C SER A 341 0.78 22.31 6.68
N ALA A 342 1.29 21.75 5.59
CA ALA A 342 1.85 22.49 4.48
C ALA A 342 1.47 21.79 3.17
N THR A 343 1.34 22.57 2.10
CA THR A 343 1.18 22.07 0.73
C THR A 343 1.77 23.10 -0.24
N TYR A 344 2.03 22.68 -1.48
CA TYR A 344 2.45 23.56 -2.56
C TYR A 344 1.50 23.37 -3.75
N GLY A 345 1.02 24.48 -4.29
CA GLY A 345 0.03 24.45 -5.36
C GLY A 345 -0.01 25.79 -6.08
N ASN A 346 -0.28 25.75 -7.39
CA ASN A 346 -0.46 26.96 -8.20
C ASN A 346 0.66 28.01 -8.02
N GLY A 347 1.91 27.56 -7.87
CA GLY A 347 3.08 28.43 -7.70
C GLY A 347 3.26 29.03 -6.30
N LEU A 348 2.52 28.56 -5.30
CA LEU A 348 2.55 29.08 -3.93
C LEU A 348 2.68 27.95 -2.92
N TRP A 349 3.49 28.18 -1.89
CA TRP A 349 3.42 27.44 -0.63
C TRP A 349 2.24 27.91 0.20
N ALA A 350 1.47 26.99 0.76
CA ALA A 350 0.47 27.27 1.78
C ALA A 350 0.85 26.56 3.08
N LEU A 351 1.10 27.31 4.15
CA LEU A 351 1.43 26.77 5.47
C LEU A 351 0.33 27.12 6.47
N THR A 352 0.02 26.17 7.35
CA THR A 352 -0.82 26.39 8.54
C THR A 352 0.00 26.11 9.79
N MET A 353 -0.06 27.03 10.76
CA MET A 353 0.47 26.83 12.10
C MET A 353 -0.65 26.94 13.15
N SER A 354 -0.61 26.08 14.15
CA SER A 354 -1.65 25.94 15.18
C SER A 354 -1.08 26.00 16.59
N LYS A 355 -1.78 26.69 17.50
CA LYS A 355 -1.60 26.57 18.96
C LYS A 355 -2.35 25.35 19.50
N GLY A 356 -1.92 24.83 20.65
CA GLY A 356 -2.53 23.65 21.27
C GLY A 356 -2.24 22.32 20.56
N SER A 357 -1.37 22.32 19.54
CA SER A 357 -1.06 21.12 18.73
C SER A 357 -0.27 20.04 19.47
N LYS A 358 0.30 20.37 20.64
CA LYS A 358 1.15 19.47 21.46
C LYS A 358 2.39 18.94 20.73
N LEU A 359 2.81 19.57 19.63
CA LEU A 359 3.97 19.10 18.84
C LEU A 359 5.34 19.44 19.47
N GLY A 360 5.38 20.30 20.48
CA GLY A 360 6.62 20.69 21.14
C GLY A 360 7.58 21.47 20.22
N ALA A 361 8.89 21.31 20.42
CA ALA A 361 9.89 22.03 19.64
C ALA A 361 9.93 21.52 18.19
N GLN A 362 9.97 22.42 17.21
CA GLN A 362 10.01 22.05 15.80
C GLN A 362 11.32 22.44 15.10
N SER A 363 11.60 21.72 14.02
CA SER A 363 12.62 22.07 13.03
C SER A 363 12.15 21.63 11.67
N TRP A 364 12.49 22.39 10.63
CA TRP A 364 12.19 22.01 9.25
C TRP A 364 13.44 22.10 8.38
N LYS A 365 13.39 21.41 7.23
CA LYS A 365 14.41 21.49 6.19
C LYS A 365 13.77 21.45 4.81
N THR A 366 14.34 22.22 3.88
CA THR A 366 14.09 22.05 2.46
C THR A 366 15.30 21.46 1.73
N GLN A 367 15.05 20.59 0.76
CA GLN A 367 16.08 19.97 -0.09
C GLN A 367 15.45 19.39 -1.37
N THR A 368 16.13 19.48 -2.51
CA THR A 368 15.67 18.89 -3.78
C THR A 368 15.54 17.37 -3.66
N GLU A 369 16.58 16.70 -3.17
CA GLU A 369 16.52 15.29 -2.81
C GLU A 369 15.86 15.09 -1.45
N TYR A 370 15.21 13.94 -1.25
CA TYR A 370 14.59 13.62 0.03
C TYR A 370 15.64 13.64 1.16
N PRO A 371 15.47 14.46 2.23
CA PRO A 371 16.54 14.80 3.17
C PRO A 371 16.83 13.70 4.22
N PHE A 372 17.16 12.48 3.79
CA PHE A 372 17.31 11.29 4.62
C PHE A 372 18.30 11.47 5.79
N ASP A 373 19.51 11.96 5.51
CA ASP A 373 20.54 12.12 6.54
C ASP A 373 20.13 13.12 7.62
N TRP A 374 19.45 14.19 7.23
CA TRP A 374 18.94 15.17 8.18
C TRP A 374 17.81 14.56 9.03
N ILE A 375 16.87 13.85 8.41
CA ILE A 375 15.81 13.15 9.15
C ILE A 375 16.42 12.20 10.18
N LYS A 376 17.43 11.42 9.80
CA LYS A 376 18.13 10.50 10.70
C LYS A 376 18.81 11.23 11.86
N GLU A 377 19.52 12.32 11.57
CA GLU A 377 20.16 13.16 12.59
C GLU A 377 19.14 13.73 13.59
N ARG A 378 18.01 14.25 13.09
CA ARG A 378 16.93 14.79 13.92
C ARG A 378 16.23 13.70 14.74
N THR A 379 16.02 12.53 14.16
CA THR A 379 15.45 11.38 14.87
C THR A 379 16.33 10.94 16.04
N ASN A 380 17.66 10.91 15.86
CA ASN A 380 18.61 10.65 16.94
C ASN A 380 18.56 11.70 18.08
N LYS A 381 18.00 12.89 17.80
CA LYS A 381 17.77 13.96 18.78
C LYS A 381 16.34 13.95 19.38
N GLY A 382 15.55 12.91 19.07
CA GLY A 382 14.20 12.69 19.57
C GLY A 382 13.11 13.46 18.81
N TYR A 383 13.34 13.80 17.54
CA TYR A 383 12.32 14.41 16.69
C TYR A 383 11.65 13.35 15.81
N SER A 384 10.35 13.53 15.54
CA SER A 384 9.57 12.68 14.63
C SER A 384 9.00 13.54 13.51
N ILE A 385 8.82 12.97 12.31
CA ILE A 385 8.23 13.70 11.19
C ILE A 385 6.76 13.97 11.48
N THR A 386 6.32 15.20 11.27
CA THR A 386 4.92 15.62 11.50
C THR A 386 4.27 16.26 10.28
N SER A 387 5.06 16.63 9.26
CA SER A 387 4.56 17.08 7.97
C SER A 387 5.64 16.86 6.91
N ILE A 388 5.23 16.38 5.74
CA ILE A 388 6.06 16.28 4.54
C ILE A 388 5.24 16.90 3.41
N THR A 389 5.91 17.64 2.54
CA THR A 389 5.34 18.18 1.31
C THR A 389 6.43 18.20 0.25
N TYR A 390 6.08 17.94 -1.00
CA TYR A 390 6.93 18.27 -2.13
C TYR A 390 6.31 19.41 -2.93
N GLY A 391 7.15 20.32 -3.41
CA GLY A 391 6.71 21.48 -4.16
C GLY A 391 7.89 22.34 -4.57
N ASP A 392 7.74 23.11 -5.63
CA ASP A 392 8.80 24.01 -6.12
C ASP A 392 10.17 23.29 -6.27
N ASN A 393 10.15 22.06 -6.79
CA ASN A 393 11.31 21.17 -6.96
C ASN A 393 12.09 20.87 -5.66
N MET A 394 11.42 20.91 -4.51
CA MET A 394 12.02 20.55 -3.22
C MET A 394 11.04 19.88 -2.26
N TRP A 395 11.57 19.00 -1.43
CA TRP A 395 10.90 18.51 -0.24
C TRP A 395 10.94 19.57 0.85
N LEU A 396 9.82 19.80 1.53
CA LEU A 396 9.72 20.43 2.84
C LEU A 396 9.41 19.34 3.87
N VAL A 397 10.33 19.10 4.80
CA VAL A 397 10.13 18.16 5.89
C VAL A 397 10.11 18.91 7.21
N VAL A 398 9.03 18.77 7.97
CA VAL A 398 8.87 19.31 9.32
C VAL A 398 8.94 18.18 10.32
N MET A 399 9.81 18.33 11.31
CA MET A 399 9.95 17.39 12.41
C MET A 399 9.74 18.09 13.74
N SER A 400 9.05 17.41 14.64
CA SER A 400 8.65 17.93 15.94
C SER A 400 9.17 17.02 17.05
N LYS A 401 9.53 17.62 18.19
CA LYS A 401 10.03 16.94 19.37
C LYS A 401 8.92 16.91 20.41
N ASN A 402 8.16 15.82 20.38
CA ASN A 402 7.21 15.44 21.40
C ASN A 402 7.68 14.13 22.07
N GLY A 403 7.44 13.95 23.36
CA GLY A 403 7.87 12.77 24.13
C GLY A 403 7.09 11.48 23.84
N THR A 404 6.20 11.49 22.84
CA THR A 404 5.17 10.47 22.61
C THR A 404 5.20 9.82 21.23
N SER A 405 5.98 10.37 20.28
CA SER A 405 6.15 9.78 18.94
C SER A 405 7.45 8.99 18.92
N THR A 406 7.38 7.70 19.24
CA THR A 406 8.56 6.86 19.48
C THR A 406 9.12 6.19 18.24
N THR A 407 8.41 6.25 17.10
CA THR A 407 8.93 5.74 15.82
C THR A 407 8.80 6.74 14.69
N ASN A 408 9.90 6.94 13.96
CA ASN A 408 9.95 7.75 12.75
C ASN A 408 10.32 6.82 11.59
N ARG A 409 9.42 5.87 11.28
CA ARG A 409 9.59 5.02 10.11
C ARG A 409 9.09 5.83 8.93
N SER A 410 9.99 6.18 8.02
CA SER A 410 9.63 6.76 6.73
C SER A 410 10.16 5.90 5.59
N SER A 411 9.38 5.85 4.53
CA SER A 411 9.72 5.17 3.29
C SER A 411 9.70 6.21 2.17
N THR A 412 10.72 6.20 1.32
CA THR A 412 10.78 6.90 0.03
C THR A 412 11.41 5.96 -0.98
N GLN A 413 11.30 6.24 -2.30
CA GLN A 413 11.71 5.37 -3.44
C GLN A 413 10.60 4.48 -4.02
N TYR A 414 9.33 4.78 -3.75
CA TYR A 414 8.22 4.04 -4.35
C TYR A 414 7.53 4.92 -5.38
N ASP A 415 7.50 4.44 -6.62
CA ASP A 415 6.75 5.09 -7.70
C ASP A 415 5.23 5.03 -7.43
N GLU A 416 4.77 4.10 -6.58
CA GLU A 416 3.38 3.93 -6.09
C GLU A 416 3.30 4.19 -4.57
N ILE A 417 2.10 4.31 -4.00
CA ILE A 417 1.96 4.31 -2.55
C ILE A 417 2.57 3.02 -1.95
N PRO A 418 3.41 3.10 -0.89
CA PRO A 418 4.18 1.94 -0.41
C PRO A 418 3.36 0.97 0.45
N LEU A 419 2.25 0.41 -0.06
CA LEU A 419 1.34 -0.46 0.69
C LEU A 419 1.99 -1.66 1.39
N PRO A 420 2.91 -2.42 0.76
CA PRO A 420 3.54 -3.56 1.44
C PRO A 420 4.36 -3.10 2.64
N TRP A 421 5.06 -1.97 2.48
CA TRP A 421 5.79 -1.38 3.59
C TRP A 421 4.82 -0.92 4.68
N ILE A 422 3.70 -0.28 4.32
CA ILE A 422 2.67 0.11 5.29
C ILE A 422 2.17 -1.11 6.06
N LEU A 423 1.64 -2.12 5.34
CA LEU A 423 1.07 -3.35 5.91
C LEU A 423 2.05 -4.13 6.78
N ASN A 424 3.35 -4.11 6.47
CA ASN A 424 4.37 -4.70 7.33
C ASN A 424 4.57 -3.91 8.62
N ASN A 425 4.64 -2.58 8.51
CA ASN A 425 5.05 -1.74 9.62
C ASN A 425 3.90 -1.44 10.60
N ILE A 426 2.65 -1.72 10.24
CA ILE A 426 1.48 -1.62 11.12
C ILE A 426 1.18 -2.91 11.93
N LYS A 427 1.68 -4.08 11.49
CA LYS A 427 1.43 -5.39 12.11
C LYS A 427 2.47 -5.77 13.18
N ASP A 428 3.67 -5.18 13.08
CA ASP A 428 4.72 -5.20 14.12
C ASP A 428 4.43 -4.20 15.24
#